data_AF-A0A517JRH8-F1
#
_entry.id   AF-A0A517JRH8-F1
#
_cell.length_a   1.000
_cell.length_b   1.000
_cell.length_c   1.000
_cell.angle_alpha   90.00
_cell.angle_beta   90.00
_cell.angle_gamma   90.00
#
_symmetry.space_group_name_H-M   'P 1'
#
loop_
_entity.id
_entity.type
_entity.pdbx_description
1 polymer ?
#
loop_
_entity_poly.entity_id
_entity_poly.type
_entity_poly.pdbx_seq_one_letter_code
_entity_poly.pdbx_strand_id
1 'polypeptide(L)'
;SEFLFDSNWMFENGIPLDFTPKYTHTSNQFTIWNGSTDTINPRFKHDLKILINLNASGGFELVNYTTGDIFKYNKSIDKNTDFVLDGVYAYRDINRVGIDTNRGIITLAPGKNEFKIKGDVSDIKTTFKFPFIYR
;
A
#
# COMPACT_ATOMS: atom_id res chain seq x y z
N SER A 1 2.07 7.59 -25.23
CA SER A 1 3.49 7.93 -25.02
C SER A 1 3.90 7.30 -23.70
N GLU A 2 4.85 6.37 -23.73
CA GLU A 2 5.45 5.84 -22.51
C GLU A 2 6.16 6.99 -21.79
N PHE A 3 5.80 7.18 -20.52
CA PHE A 3 6.48 8.13 -19.64
C PHE A 3 7.87 7.54 -19.33
N LEU A 4 8.92 8.08 -19.95
CA LEU A 4 10.30 7.71 -19.64
C LEU A 4 10.67 8.37 -18.31
N PHE A 5 10.80 7.56 -17.26
CA PHE A 5 11.42 8.01 -16.01
C PHE A 5 12.91 8.20 -16.25
N ASP A 6 13.46 9.29 -15.72
CA ASP A 6 14.86 9.68 -15.89
C ASP A 6 15.79 8.61 -15.29
N SER A 7 16.62 7.94 -16.07
CA SER A 7 17.38 6.76 -15.62
C SER A 7 18.40 7.04 -14.50
N ASN A 8 18.76 8.31 -14.29
CA ASN A 8 19.78 8.72 -13.34
C ASN A 8 19.35 8.57 -11.88
N TRP A 9 18.10 8.91 -11.53
CA TRP A 9 17.63 8.76 -10.13
C TRP A 9 17.49 7.29 -9.72
N MET A 10 17.20 6.39 -10.68
CA MET A 10 17.13 4.95 -10.44
C MET A 10 18.52 4.38 -10.11
N PHE A 11 19.56 4.81 -10.83
CA PHE A 11 20.94 4.41 -10.60
C PHE A 11 21.47 4.87 -9.23
N GLU A 12 21.22 6.12 -8.84
CA GLU A 12 21.63 6.67 -7.53
C GLU A 12 20.98 5.95 -6.34
N ASN A 13 19.79 5.37 -6.53
CA ASN A 13 19.08 4.61 -5.49
C ASN A 13 19.32 3.09 -5.56
N GLY A 14 20.24 2.62 -6.41
CA GLY A 14 20.57 1.19 -6.56
C GLY A 14 19.46 0.36 -7.22
N ILE A 15 18.57 1.01 -7.97
CA ILE A 15 17.51 0.34 -8.72
C ILE A 15 18.08 -0.10 -10.08
N PRO A 16 17.95 -1.38 -10.46
CA PRO A 16 18.32 -1.83 -11.80
C PRO A 16 17.61 -1.04 -12.89
N LEU A 17 18.30 -0.70 -13.99
CA LEU A 17 17.74 0.08 -15.11
C LEU A 17 16.54 -0.60 -15.80
N ASP A 18 16.41 -1.92 -15.64
CA ASP A 18 15.30 -2.74 -16.14
C ASP A 18 14.15 -2.91 -15.12
N PHE A 19 14.25 -2.30 -13.94
CA PHE A 19 13.23 -2.39 -12.91
C PHE A 19 12.03 -1.49 -13.22
N THR A 20 10.90 -2.13 -13.56
CA THR A 20 9.60 -1.45 -13.62
C THR A 20 8.86 -1.66 -12.29
N PRO A 21 8.61 -0.60 -11.50
CA PRO A 21 7.85 -0.73 -10.26
C PRO A 21 6.47 -1.33 -10.52
N LYS A 22 6.12 -2.35 -9.72
CA LYS A 22 4.77 -2.94 -9.70
C LYS A 22 4.02 -2.38 -8.50
N TYR A 23 2.74 -2.09 -8.71
CA TYR A 23 1.83 -1.62 -7.66
C TYR A 23 0.69 -2.60 -7.39
N THR A 24 0.70 -3.76 -8.05
CA THR A 24 -0.19 -4.88 -7.82
C THR A 24 0.64 -6.10 -7.47
N HIS A 25 0.33 -6.75 -6.35
CA HIS A 25 1.07 -7.89 -5.83
C HIS A 25 0.13 -8.99 -5.37
N THR A 26 0.60 -10.24 -5.45
CA THR A 26 -0.13 -11.44 -4.98
C THR A 26 0.59 -12.19 -3.85
N SER A 27 1.66 -11.60 -3.31
CA SER A 27 2.44 -12.12 -2.21
C SER A 27 2.11 -11.37 -0.92
N ASN A 28 2.35 -11.99 0.25
CA ASN A 28 2.25 -11.30 1.54
C ASN A 28 3.45 -10.39 1.83
N GLN A 29 4.52 -10.45 1.04
CA GLN A 29 5.67 -9.56 1.14
C GLN A 29 5.97 -8.96 -0.23
N PHE A 30 6.07 -7.64 -0.28
CA PHE A 30 6.24 -6.89 -1.51
C PHE A 30 6.87 -5.51 -1.24
N THR A 31 7.13 -4.77 -2.31
CA THR A 31 7.72 -3.42 -2.26
C THR A 31 6.88 -2.48 -3.10
N ILE A 32 6.63 -1.28 -2.57
CA ILE A 32 6.02 -0.16 -3.28
C ILE A 32 7.06 0.93 -3.45
N TRP A 33 7.23 1.42 -4.67
CA TRP A 33 8.14 2.52 -4.95
C TRP A 33 7.39 3.86 -4.94
N ASN A 34 7.78 4.79 -4.08
CA ASN A 34 7.30 6.16 -4.16
C ASN A 34 8.31 7.01 -4.94
N GLY A 35 8.04 7.29 -6.21
CA GLY A 35 8.90 8.13 -7.07
C GLY A 35 8.83 9.64 -6.80
N SER A 36 8.06 10.06 -5.79
CA SER A 36 7.92 11.45 -5.36
C SER A 36 9.20 11.95 -4.67
N THR A 37 9.40 13.28 -4.65
CA THR A 37 10.36 13.89 -3.70
C THR A 37 9.79 14.02 -2.29
N ASP A 38 8.47 13.84 -2.15
CA ASP A 38 7.74 13.98 -0.90
C ASP A 38 7.13 12.65 -0.40
N THR A 39 6.83 12.60 0.89
CA THR A 39 6.09 11.49 1.50
C THR A 39 4.62 11.52 1.09
N ILE A 40 4.09 10.40 0.59
CA ILE A 40 2.64 10.27 0.39
C ILE A 40 2.01 10.03 1.76
N ASN A 41 1.30 11.04 2.27
CA ASN A 41 0.69 11.00 3.60
C ASN A 41 -0.79 11.45 3.52
N PRO A 42 -1.74 10.53 3.73
CA PRO A 42 -3.17 10.84 3.70
C PRO A 42 -3.62 11.95 4.65
N ARG A 43 -2.88 12.21 5.75
CA ARG A 43 -3.20 13.30 6.68
C ARG A 43 -3.02 14.69 6.05
N PHE A 44 -2.22 14.80 5.00
CA PHE A 44 -2.02 16.05 4.24
C PHE A 44 -2.85 16.11 2.97
N LYS A 45 -3.96 15.35 2.90
CA LYS A 45 -4.84 15.25 1.71
C LYS A 45 -4.11 14.72 0.46
N HIS A 46 -3.01 13.99 0.63
CA HIS A 46 -2.41 13.25 -0.47
C HIS A 46 -3.30 12.05 -0.81
N ASP A 47 -3.57 11.83 -2.09
CA ASP A 47 -4.34 10.68 -2.54
C ASP A 47 -3.52 9.41 -2.37
N LEU A 48 -4.02 8.48 -1.55
CA LEU A 48 -3.48 7.12 -1.43
C LEU A 48 -4.64 6.15 -1.26
N LYS A 49 -4.82 5.29 -2.26
CA LYS A 49 -5.80 4.23 -2.25
C LYS A 49 -5.10 2.87 -2.27
N ILE A 50 -5.48 2.00 -1.35
CA ILE A 50 -4.96 0.64 -1.24
C ILE A 50 -6.14 -0.32 -1.28
N LEU A 51 -6.24 -1.13 -2.34
CA LEU A 51 -7.22 -2.21 -2.46
C LEU A 51 -6.57 -3.52 -2.01
N ILE A 52 -7.23 -4.24 -1.11
CA ILE A 52 -6.78 -5.49 -0.53
C ILE A 52 -7.90 -6.51 -0.68
N ASN A 53 -7.61 -7.61 -1.38
CA ASN A 53 -8.46 -8.79 -1.46
C ASN A 53 -7.65 -9.97 -0.93
N LEU A 54 -8.14 -10.66 0.10
CA LEU A 54 -7.50 -11.83 0.68
C LEU A 54 -8.50 -12.61 1.53
N ASN A 55 -8.19 -13.87 1.82
CA ASN A 55 -8.86 -14.62 2.88
C ASN A 55 -8.13 -14.38 4.20
N ALA A 56 -8.87 -14.07 5.28
CA ALA A 56 -8.37 -14.07 6.64
C ALA A 56 -9.49 -14.41 7.62
N SER A 57 -9.25 -15.37 8.53
CA SER A 57 -10.23 -15.75 9.55
C SER A 57 -10.27 -14.75 10.71
N GLY A 58 -9.11 -14.25 11.14
CA GLY A 58 -8.95 -13.31 12.26
C GLY A 58 -8.68 -11.85 11.88
N GLY A 59 -8.77 -11.53 10.58
CA GLY A 59 -8.32 -10.25 10.03
C GLY A 59 -6.83 -10.24 9.68
N PHE A 60 -6.28 -9.06 9.39
CA PHE A 60 -4.93 -8.91 8.87
C PHE A 60 -4.28 -7.61 9.33
N GLU A 61 -2.95 -7.54 9.24
CA GLU A 61 -2.16 -6.33 9.41
C GLU A 61 -1.40 -6.02 8.14
N LEU A 62 -1.49 -4.78 7.64
CA LEU A 62 -0.62 -4.26 6.59
C LEU A 62 0.46 -3.40 7.26
N VAL A 63 1.72 -3.85 7.16
CA VAL A 63 2.87 -3.21 7.80
C VAL A 63 3.76 -2.60 6.73
N ASN A 64 4.04 -1.30 6.82
CA ASN A 64 5.15 -0.66 6.10
C ASN A 64 6.35 -0.58 7.04
N TYR A 65 7.38 -1.41 6.82
CA TYR A 65 8.57 -1.39 7.67
C TYR A 65 9.41 -0.13 7.51
N THR A 66 9.24 0.58 6.39
CA THR A 66 10.03 1.77 6.05
C THR A 66 9.61 2.98 6.87
N THR A 67 8.30 3.16 7.03
CA THR A 67 7.72 4.27 7.81
C THR A 67 7.37 3.85 9.23
N GLY A 68 7.33 2.55 9.51
CA GLY A 68 6.86 1.99 10.78
C GLY A 68 5.33 1.95 10.90
N ASP A 69 4.60 2.30 9.84
CA ASP A 69 3.13 2.31 9.86
C ASP A 69 2.55 0.90 9.93
N ILE A 70 1.50 0.75 10.75
CA ILE A 70 0.74 -0.49 10.90
C ILE A 70 -0.75 -0.17 10.79
N PHE A 71 -1.38 -0.69 9.74
CA PHE A 71 -2.83 -0.78 9.65
C PHE A 71 -3.29 -2.19 10.05
N LYS A 72 -4.33 -2.30 10.88
CA LYS A 72 -4.90 -3.59 11.31
C LYS A 72 -6.41 -3.62 11.13
N TYR A 73 -6.92 -4.69 10.55
CA TYR A 73 -8.34 -5.05 10.51
C TYR A 73 -8.59 -6.29 11.38
N ASN A 74 -9.64 -6.28 12.20
CA ASN A 74 -9.87 -7.26 13.27
C ASN A 74 -11.04 -8.23 13.02
N LYS A 75 -11.56 -8.31 11.80
CA LYS A 75 -12.67 -9.22 11.44
C LYS A 75 -12.26 -10.14 10.30
N SER A 76 -12.99 -11.24 10.16
CA SER A 76 -12.83 -12.14 9.02
C SER A 76 -13.13 -11.42 7.70
N ILE A 77 -12.42 -11.80 6.64
CA ILE A 77 -12.65 -11.33 5.28
C ILE A 77 -12.36 -12.45 4.28
N ASP A 78 -13.09 -12.46 3.17
CA ASP A 78 -12.83 -13.36 2.05
C ASP A 78 -12.32 -12.57 0.83
N LYS A 79 -11.63 -13.27 -0.06
CA LYS A 79 -10.98 -12.68 -1.23
C LYS A 79 -11.91 -11.99 -2.24
N ASN A 80 -13.22 -12.18 -2.17
CA ASN A 80 -14.17 -11.52 -3.05
C ASN A 80 -14.70 -10.21 -2.47
N THR A 81 -14.40 -9.92 -1.20
CA THR A 81 -14.70 -8.64 -0.57
C THR A 81 -13.65 -7.60 -0.98
N ASP A 82 -14.08 -6.41 -1.38
CA ASP A 82 -13.17 -5.29 -1.63
C ASP A 82 -12.87 -4.55 -0.34
N PHE A 83 -11.67 -4.78 0.24
CA PHE A 83 -11.21 -3.98 1.36
C PHE A 83 -10.40 -2.79 0.86
N VAL A 84 -10.86 -1.58 1.11
CA VAL A 84 -10.22 -0.36 0.59
C VAL A 84 -9.78 0.53 1.74
N LEU A 85 -8.48 0.86 1.75
CA LEU A 85 -7.99 2.05 2.44
C LEU A 85 -8.06 3.21 1.46
N ASP A 86 -8.96 4.15 1.71
CA ASP A 86 -9.07 5.40 0.96
C ASP A 86 -8.61 6.55 1.86
N GLY A 87 -7.33 6.89 1.73
CA GLY A 87 -6.64 7.80 2.63
C GLY A 87 -6.67 7.31 4.08
N VAL A 88 -7.38 8.03 4.94
CA VAL A 88 -7.49 7.73 6.39
C VAL A 88 -8.67 6.82 6.74
N TYR A 89 -9.47 6.42 5.75
CA TYR A 89 -10.70 5.66 5.97
C TYR A 89 -10.59 4.24 5.42
N ALA A 90 -11.10 3.28 6.18
CA ALA A 90 -11.21 1.89 5.78
C ALA A 90 -12.63 1.54 5.38
N TYR A 91 -12.77 0.81 4.28
CA TYR A 91 -14.04 0.34 3.72
C TYR A 91 -14.01 -1.16 3.50
N ARG A 92 -15.14 -1.80 3.76
CA ARG A 92 -15.47 -3.16 3.33
C ARG A 92 -16.59 -3.03 2.31
N ASP A 93 -16.28 -3.32 1.06
CA ASP A 93 -17.08 -2.95 -0.10
C ASP A 93 -17.39 -1.44 -0.06
N ILE A 94 -18.65 -1.07 0.13
CA ILE A 94 -19.09 0.33 0.25
C ILE A 94 -19.21 0.83 1.69
N ASN A 95 -19.09 -0.06 2.68
CA ASN A 95 -19.36 0.26 4.08
C ASN A 95 -18.09 0.72 4.80
N ARG A 96 -18.17 1.83 5.53
CA ARG A 96 -17.05 2.33 6.33
C ARG A 96 -16.89 1.48 7.59
N VAL A 97 -15.71 0.88 7.77
CA VAL A 97 -15.42 -0.11 8.84
C VAL A 97 -14.31 0.32 9.80
N GLY A 98 -14.13 1.63 10.00
CA GLY A 98 -13.08 2.16 10.89
C GLY A 98 -13.23 1.76 12.37
N ILE A 99 -14.39 1.23 12.79
CA ILE A 99 -14.59 0.66 14.13
C ILE A 99 -13.95 -0.72 14.29
N ASP A 100 -13.80 -1.45 13.18
CA ASP A 100 -13.24 -2.79 13.15
C ASP A 100 -11.72 -2.80 12.95
N THR A 101 -11.07 -1.63 13.00
CA THR A 101 -9.64 -1.46 12.74
C THR A 101 -8.91 -0.86 13.94
N ASN A 102 -7.57 -0.85 13.91
CA ASN A 102 -6.76 -0.07 14.86
C ASN A 102 -6.76 1.44 14.56
N ARG A 103 -7.51 1.91 13.55
CA ARG A 103 -7.49 3.30 13.04
C ARG A 103 -6.11 3.79 12.61
N GLY A 104 -5.18 2.87 12.35
CA GLY A 104 -3.89 3.17 11.74
C GLY A 104 -4.06 3.68 10.31
N ILE A 105 -3.01 4.27 9.77
CA ILE A 105 -2.95 4.68 8.37
C ILE A 105 -1.63 4.20 7.77
N ILE A 106 -1.52 4.24 6.44
CA ILE A 106 -0.28 3.94 5.72
C ILE A 106 0.23 5.24 5.09
N THR A 107 1.54 5.48 5.19
CA THR A 107 2.27 6.49 4.42
C THR A 107 3.33 5.81 3.55
N LEU A 108 3.83 6.51 2.54
CA LEU A 108 4.93 6.06 1.69
C LEU A 108 6.06 7.09 1.73
N ALA A 109 7.20 6.76 2.33
CA ALA A 109 8.41 7.58 2.27
C ALA A 109 8.93 7.65 0.81
N PRO A 110 9.64 8.70 0.38
CA PRO A 110 10.33 8.70 -0.90
C PRO A 110 11.18 7.44 -1.07
N GLY A 111 11.10 6.83 -2.26
CA GLY A 111 11.84 5.63 -2.61
C GLY A 111 11.19 4.31 -2.22
N LYS A 112 12.02 3.32 -1.86
CA LYS A 112 11.61 1.94 -1.60
C LYS A 112 10.81 1.84 -0.30
N ASN A 113 9.58 1.33 -0.37
CA ASN A 113 8.79 0.99 0.81
C ASN A 113 8.57 -0.52 0.92
N GLU A 114 9.09 -1.15 1.96
CA GLU A 114 8.97 -2.59 2.21
C GLU A 114 7.71 -2.93 3.02
N PHE A 115 6.85 -3.76 2.43
CA PHE A 115 5.57 -4.14 3.00
C PHE A 115 5.49 -5.62 3.37
N LYS A 116 4.76 -5.89 4.45
CA LYS A 116 4.30 -7.24 4.80
C LYS A 116 2.84 -7.23 5.26
N ILE A 117 2.07 -8.18 4.74
CA ILE A 117 0.77 -8.55 5.28
C ILE A 117 0.97 -9.67 6.31
N LYS A 118 0.50 -9.45 7.54
CA LYS A 118 0.56 -10.43 8.64
C LYS A 118 -0.85 -10.94 8.97
N GLY A 119 -0.89 -12.11 9.60
CA GLY A 119 -2.11 -12.85 9.92
C GLY A 119 -2.08 -14.24 9.27
N ASP A 120 -3.09 -15.05 9.58
CA ASP A 120 -3.39 -16.28 8.84
C ASP A 120 -4.16 -15.87 7.57
N VAL A 121 -3.41 -15.65 6.48
CA VAL A 121 -3.91 -15.06 5.24
C VAL A 121 -3.60 -15.91 4.01
N SER A 122 -4.52 -15.95 3.04
CA SER A 122 -4.32 -16.61 1.74
C SER A 122 -4.97 -15.82 0.59
N ASP A 123 -4.73 -16.25 -0.65
CA ASP A 123 -5.34 -15.67 -1.87
C ASP A 123 -5.16 -14.15 -1.98
N ILE A 124 -3.95 -13.68 -1.66
CA ILE A 124 -3.67 -12.26 -1.52
C ILE A 124 -3.63 -11.60 -2.90
N LYS A 125 -4.28 -10.45 -3.00
CA LYS A 125 -4.06 -9.44 -4.03
C LYS A 125 -4.09 -8.07 -3.38
N THR A 126 -3.06 -7.27 -3.61
CA THR A 126 -2.99 -5.90 -3.10
C THR A 126 -2.62 -4.94 -4.21
N THR A 127 -3.35 -3.84 -4.33
CA THR A 127 -3.14 -2.80 -5.35
C THR A 127 -3.00 -1.43 -4.70
N PHE A 128 -1.95 -0.69 -5.05
CA PHE A 128 -1.72 0.69 -4.61
C PHE A 128 -1.99 1.66 -5.75
N LYS A 129 -2.65 2.77 -5.45
CA LYS A 129 -2.88 3.87 -6.39
C LYS A 129 -2.68 5.20 -5.69
N PHE A 130 -1.74 5.99 -6.19
CA PHE A 130 -1.41 7.33 -5.70
C PHE A 130 -0.70 8.12 -6.81
N PRO A 131 -0.82 9.45 -6.86
CA PRO A 131 -0.02 10.29 -7.75
C PRO A 131 1.39 10.49 -7.19
N PHE A 132 2.36 10.77 -8.06
CA PHE A 132 3.66 11.29 -7.62
C PHE A 132 3.57 12.79 -7.34
N ILE A 133 4.22 13.22 -6.26
CA ILE A 133 4.24 14.61 -5.78
C ILE A 133 5.67 15.12 -5.82
N TYR A 134 5.88 16.25 -6.50
CA TYR A 134 7.17 16.92 -6.59
C TYR A 134 7.02 18.34 -6.04
N ARG A 135 7.72 18.63 -4.95
CA ARG A 135 7.79 19.96 -4.33
C ARG A 135 9.02 20.07 -3.43
#